data_AF-A0A8H6MKD3-F1
#
_entry.id   AF-A0A8H6MKD3-F1
#
_cell.length_a   1.000
_cell.length_b   1.000
_cell.length_c   1.000
_cell.angle_alpha   90.00
_cell.angle_beta   90.00
_cell.angle_gamma   90.00
#
_symmetry.space_group_name_H-M   'P 1'
#
loop_
_entity.id
_entity.type
_entity.pdbx_description
1 polymer ?
#
loop_
_entity_poly.entity_id
_entity_poly.type
_entity_poly.pdbx_seq_one_letter_code
_entity_poly.pdbx_strand_id
1 'polypeptide(L)'
;MTDVDAKFPLLQALGGWGVVRMIRSMIAGISHATVVGVSGAIIGSLVWGTASVPFIVASSVGFALGSWRWYQTATREALTQLQRYPRLIRHHMESNFPWQAEIQGRGMDFYTVTRFSSSWTLQSMLVATWLSAEPSLGDLRSRAESRIIEEDSFFYIFTTFTTEHHGFQHQNYRGDGCGFEAIKQLLAQSQPYKFILGARDTSTTQAAYDALHFDSSRHSLKVVPLELSNLKTVRSFAQHTLDTLGQDKLDYLFLNAAQNKGAEDKGPFGSKWCESYIVNHLSQHYLVHLLKDKIVESQSRVIFVSSGAVRNVPDISVLDKDLLGGAGTKDTTIYCETKFVQLLNAHWWRRQFQSSARVIAVSPGLIPGTGLGRHGTFKLTMDMPDAKSLPEGGSNLLRAFTISDFPTDEEQIFLTSWGDWWSKDVYANTLDEQLQAKWSPSKEQIEREEGLA
;
A
#
# COMPACT_ATOMS: atom_id res chain seq x y z
N MET A 1 3.91 2.88 25.00
CA MET A 1 5.01 3.78 24.59
C MET A 1 4.55 5.24 24.74
N THR A 2 3.96 5.62 25.89
CA THR A 2 3.22 6.90 25.98
C THR A 2 3.22 7.60 27.35
N ASP A 3 3.73 7.01 28.43
CA ASP A 3 3.57 7.61 29.78
C ASP A 3 4.85 8.26 30.35
N VAL A 4 5.97 8.18 29.63
CA VAL A 4 7.23 8.88 29.97
C VAL A 4 7.38 10.17 29.15
N ASP A 5 6.84 10.19 27.93
CA ASP A 5 7.04 11.26 26.95
C ASP A 5 6.29 12.56 27.32
N ALA A 6 5.25 12.49 28.15
CA ALA A 6 4.41 13.65 28.49
C ALA A 6 4.90 14.47 29.70
N LYS A 7 5.93 14.03 30.44
CA LYS A 7 6.25 14.59 31.77
C LYS A 7 7.47 15.51 31.87
N PHE A 8 8.26 15.72 30.81
CA PHE A 8 9.56 16.41 30.93
C PHE A 8 9.91 17.43 29.82
N PRO A 9 9.09 18.48 29.59
CA PRO A 9 9.36 19.50 28.58
C PRO A 9 10.65 20.31 28.84
N LEU A 10 11.08 20.45 30.11
CA LEU A 10 12.30 21.19 30.47
C LEU A 10 13.60 20.46 30.05
N LEU A 11 13.60 19.12 30.11
CA LEU A 11 14.75 18.30 29.71
C LEU A 11 14.91 18.24 28.18
N GLN A 12 13.79 18.38 27.45
CA GLN A 12 13.78 18.50 26.00
C GLN A 12 14.46 19.79 25.52
N ALA A 13 14.24 20.90 26.23
CA ALA A 13 14.80 22.21 25.90
C ALA A 13 16.32 22.33 26.19
N LEU A 14 16.85 21.55 27.16
CA LEU A 14 18.25 21.67 27.60
C LEU A 14 19.21 20.64 27.00
N GLY A 15 18.73 19.55 26.39
CA GLY A 15 19.63 18.49 25.87
C GLY A 15 19.10 17.63 24.72
N GLY A 16 17.96 17.99 24.13
CA GLY A 16 17.38 17.27 22.99
C GLY A 16 16.89 15.84 23.31
N TRP A 17 16.38 15.15 22.28
CA TRP A 17 15.81 13.79 22.39
C TRP A 17 16.80 12.72 22.88
N GLY A 18 18.11 13.01 22.83
CA GLY A 18 19.15 12.14 23.36
C GLY A 18 19.09 11.98 24.89
N VAL A 19 18.80 13.05 25.64
CA VAL A 19 18.77 13.03 27.12
C VAL A 19 17.59 12.23 27.65
N VAL A 20 16.41 12.33 27.03
CA VAL A 20 15.22 11.57 27.43
C VAL A 20 15.41 10.06 27.25
N ARG A 21 16.17 9.65 26.22
CA ARG A 21 16.42 8.24 25.91
C ARG A 21 17.61 7.64 26.67
N MET A 22 18.49 8.47 27.23
CA MET A 22 19.55 8.04 28.16
C MET A 22 19.02 7.60 29.54
N ILE A 23 17.75 7.85 29.87
CA ILE A 23 17.12 7.33 31.10
C ILE A 23 17.17 5.79 31.16
N ARG A 24 17.21 5.10 30.02
CA ARG A 24 17.37 3.63 29.96
C ARG A 24 18.72 3.15 30.53
N SER A 25 19.79 3.94 30.42
CA SER A 25 21.08 3.59 31.04
C SER A 25 21.02 3.71 32.56
N MET A 26 20.25 4.69 33.07
CA MET A 26 20.04 4.88 34.50
C MET A 26 19.29 3.70 35.11
N ILE A 27 18.28 3.15 34.43
CA ILE A 27 17.53 1.98 34.91
C ILE A 27 18.44 0.75 35.05
N ALA A 28 19.25 0.46 34.02
CA ALA A 28 20.21 -0.65 34.06
C ALA A 28 21.27 -0.49 35.17
N GLY A 29 21.73 0.75 35.39
CA GLY A 29 22.62 1.11 36.49
C GLY A 29 21.97 0.91 37.86
N ILE A 30 20.71 1.34 38.04
CA ILE A 30 19.96 1.18 39.29
C ILE A 30 19.78 -0.31 39.64
N SER A 31 19.41 -1.16 38.68
CA SER A 31 19.25 -2.60 38.95
C SER A 31 20.54 -3.25 39.45
N HIS A 32 21.69 -2.92 38.84
CA HIS A 32 22.99 -3.42 39.31
C HIS A 32 23.37 -2.82 40.67
N ALA A 33 23.08 -1.54 40.89
CA ALA A 33 23.30 -0.87 42.17
C ALA A 33 22.51 -1.55 43.30
N THR A 34 21.26 -1.95 43.04
CA THR A 34 20.43 -2.65 44.03
C THR A 34 21.00 -4.02 44.37
N VAL A 35 21.34 -4.85 43.37
CA VAL A 35 21.86 -6.20 43.61
C VAL A 35 23.19 -6.15 44.37
N VAL A 36 24.15 -5.37 43.86
CA VAL A 36 25.48 -5.25 44.47
C VAL A 36 25.40 -4.56 45.83
N GLY A 37 24.52 -3.56 45.97
CA GLY A 37 24.25 -2.87 47.23
C GLY A 37 23.73 -3.82 48.31
N VAL A 38 22.70 -4.62 48.00
CA VAL A 38 22.12 -5.61 48.94
C VAL A 38 23.16 -6.67 49.32
N SER A 39 23.94 -7.18 48.38
CA SER A 39 25.05 -8.10 48.68
C SER A 39 26.10 -7.45 49.58
N GLY A 40 26.48 -6.20 49.31
CA GLY A 40 27.39 -5.43 50.15
C GLY A 40 26.87 -5.20 51.56
N ALA A 41 25.56 -4.95 51.72
CA ALA A 41 24.89 -4.80 53.00
C ALA A 41 24.94 -6.08 53.84
N ILE A 42 24.66 -7.24 53.22
CA ILE A 42 24.68 -8.55 53.88
C ILE A 42 26.10 -8.88 54.37
N ILE A 43 27.10 -8.76 53.51
CA ILE A 43 28.51 -9.00 53.87
C ILE A 43 28.95 -8.00 54.96
N GLY A 44 28.58 -6.73 54.78
CA GLY A 44 28.84 -5.65 55.72
C GLY A 44 28.35 -5.95 57.13
N SER A 45 27.09 -6.39 57.22
CA SER A 45 26.45 -6.76 58.48
C SER A 45 27.13 -7.95 59.16
N LEU A 46 27.62 -8.93 58.39
CA LEU A 46 28.27 -10.12 58.95
C LEU A 46 29.68 -9.85 59.47
N VAL A 47 30.43 -8.95 58.82
CA VAL A 47 31.85 -8.71 59.15
C VAL A 47 32.03 -7.56 60.14
N TRP A 48 31.31 -6.45 59.97
CA TRP A 48 31.51 -5.22 60.75
C TRP A 48 30.29 -4.85 61.61
N GLY A 49 29.21 -5.64 61.58
CA GLY A 49 27.98 -5.33 62.32
C GLY A 49 27.21 -4.11 61.79
N THR A 50 27.59 -3.58 60.63
CA THR A 50 26.93 -2.42 59.99
C THR A 50 26.70 -2.66 58.51
N ALA A 51 25.48 -2.39 58.05
CA ALA A 51 25.07 -2.58 56.66
C ALA A 51 25.13 -1.29 55.83
N SER A 52 25.06 -0.11 56.47
CA SER A 52 24.77 1.16 55.79
C SER A 52 25.93 1.66 54.91
N VAL A 53 27.16 1.69 55.44
CA VAL A 53 28.33 2.14 54.65
C VAL A 53 28.68 1.14 53.54
N PRO A 54 28.73 -0.19 53.81
CA PRO A 54 28.93 -1.20 52.76
C PRO A 54 27.87 -1.15 51.66
N PHE A 55 26.59 -0.91 52.00
CA PHE A 55 25.52 -0.73 51.01
C PHE A 55 25.78 0.46 50.08
N ILE A 56 26.13 1.63 50.62
CA ILE A 56 26.37 2.85 49.83
C ILE A 56 27.55 2.67 48.87
N VAL A 57 28.66 2.11 49.35
CA VAL A 57 29.86 1.87 48.53
C VAL A 57 29.56 0.84 47.44
N ALA A 58 28.97 -0.29 47.81
CA ALA A 58 28.69 -1.38 46.88
C ALA A 58 27.64 -0.98 45.83
N SER A 59 26.60 -0.23 46.21
CA SER A 59 25.60 0.29 45.27
C SER A 59 26.19 1.32 44.30
N SER A 60 27.09 2.19 44.75
CA SER A 60 27.77 3.17 43.89
C SER A 60 28.66 2.48 42.85
N VAL A 61 29.43 1.46 43.26
CA VAL A 61 30.24 0.64 42.34
C VAL A 61 29.34 -0.14 41.38
N GLY A 62 28.26 -0.74 41.89
CA GLY A 62 27.27 -1.45 41.08
C GLY A 62 26.64 -0.56 40.01
N PHE A 63 26.29 0.68 40.36
CA PHE A 63 25.75 1.66 39.42
C PHE A 63 26.74 2.01 38.31
N ALA A 64 28.01 2.28 38.67
CA ALA A 64 29.06 2.62 37.73
C ALA A 64 29.33 1.47 36.74
N LEU A 65 29.48 0.25 37.25
CA LEU A 65 29.70 -0.95 36.43
C LEU A 65 28.50 -1.28 35.54
N GLY A 66 27.28 -1.14 36.06
CA GLY A 66 26.05 -1.34 35.29
C GLY A 66 25.92 -0.35 34.14
N SER A 67 26.19 0.93 34.42
CA SER A 67 26.17 2.00 33.40
C SER A 67 27.23 1.79 32.33
N TRP A 68 28.44 1.39 32.73
CA TRP A 68 29.54 1.07 31.81
C TRP A 68 29.19 -0.12 30.90
N ARG A 69 28.68 -1.22 31.47
CA ARG A 69 28.25 -2.40 30.70
C ARG A 69 27.14 -2.07 29.72
N TRP A 70 26.15 -1.28 30.15
CA TRP A 70 25.09 -0.82 29.25
C TRP A 70 25.66 -0.04 28.07
N TYR A 71 26.60 0.88 28.31
CA TYR A 71 27.21 1.68 27.25
C TYR A 71 27.99 0.82 26.24
N GLN A 72 28.73 -0.18 26.72
CA GLN A 72 29.41 -1.14 25.84
C GLN A 72 28.42 -1.91 24.96
N THR A 73 27.31 -2.39 25.52
CA THR A 73 26.28 -3.11 24.77
C THR A 73 25.59 -2.19 23.75
N ALA A 74 25.22 -0.97 24.16
CA ALA A 74 24.62 0.03 23.28
C ALA A 74 25.53 0.37 22.10
N THR A 75 26.84 0.49 22.34
CA THR A 75 27.82 0.77 21.28
C THR A 75 27.89 -0.36 20.26
N ARG A 76 27.91 -1.62 20.71
CA ARG A 76 27.93 -2.79 19.81
C ARG A 76 26.67 -2.87 18.95
N GLU A 77 25.50 -2.65 19.56
CA GLU A 77 24.22 -2.64 18.84
C GLU A 77 24.17 -1.50 17.82
N ALA A 78 24.57 -0.29 18.23
CA ALA A 78 24.58 0.87 17.34
C ALA A 78 25.52 0.69 16.13
N LEU A 79 26.70 0.08 16.32
CA LEU A 79 27.62 -0.29 15.23
C LEU A 79 27.01 -1.35 14.29
N THR A 80 26.27 -2.31 14.84
CA THR A 80 25.58 -3.33 14.04
C THR A 80 24.47 -2.70 13.20
N GLN A 81 23.70 -1.77 13.77
CA GLN A 81 22.65 -1.06 13.04
C GLN A 81 23.21 -0.09 12.00
N LEU A 82 24.37 0.53 12.26
CA LEU A 82 25.11 1.31 11.26
C LEU A 82 25.45 0.46 10.04
N GLN A 83 25.92 -0.77 10.25
CA GLN A 83 26.24 -1.68 9.15
C GLN A 83 24.99 -2.12 8.38
N ARG A 84 23.87 -2.35 9.08
CA ARG A 84 22.63 -2.89 8.48
C ARG A 84 21.76 -1.84 7.80
N TYR A 85 21.67 -0.64 8.36
CA TYR A 85 20.81 0.45 7.88
C TYR A 85 21.56 1.79 7.80
N PRO A 86 22.66 1.87 7.02
CA PRO A 86 23.58 3.01 7.07
C PRO A 86 22.91 4.32 6.65
N ARG A 87 21.95 4.28 5.72
CA ARG A 87 21.21 5.47 5.26
C ARG A 87 20.29 6.04 6.34
N LEU A 88 19.59 5.18 7.07
CA LEU A 88 18.71 5.59 8.16
C LEU A 88 19.52 6.19 9.30
N ILE A 89 20.61 5.53 9.67
CA ILE A 89 21.52 6.03 10.70
C ILE A 89 22.13 7.37 10.30
N ARG A 90 22.56 7.53 9.04
CA ARG A 90 23.02 8.83 8.51
C ARG A 90 21.97 9.93 8.68
N HIS A 91 20.73 9.68 8.26
CA HIS A 91 19.65 10.66 8.35
C HIS A 91 19.42 11.13 9.79
N HIS A 92 19.30 10.19 10.73
CA HIS A 92 19.16 10.52 12.15
C HIS A 92 20.40 11.21 12.74
N MET A 93 21.59 10.90 12.24
CA MET A 93 22.84 11.51 12.68
C MET A 93 22.96 12.97 12.22
N GLU A 94 22.65 13.26 10.97
CA GLU A 94 22.61 14.62 10.43
C GLU A 94 21.54 15.47 11.16
N SER A 95 20.40 14.86 11.52
CA SER A 95 19.33 15.51 12.28
C SER A 95 19.69 15.79 13.75
N ASN A 96 20.33 14.83 14.43
CA ASN A 96 20.71 14.99 15.84
C ASN A 96 21.89 15.94 16.06
N PHE A 97 22.79 16.04 15.07
CA PHE A 97 24.03 16.82 15.15
C PHE A 97 24.14 17.84 14.01
N PRO A 98 23.19 18.81 13.90
CA PRO A 98 23.15 19.76 12.78
C PRO A 98 24.37 20.68 12.74
N TRP A 99 24.99 20.96 13.89
CA TRP A 99 26.11 21.91 14.03
C TRP A 99 27.49 21.26 13.85
N GLN A 100 27.54 19.94 13.64
CA GLN A 100 28.81 19.22 13.59
C GLN A 100 29.30 19.05 12.15
N ALA A 101 30.19 19.97 11.76
CA ALA A 101 30.74 20.06 10.41
C ALA A 101 31.47 18.79 9.93
N GLU A 102 31.94 17.94 10.86
CA GLU A 102 32.57 16.66 10.50
C GLU A 102 31.59 15.65 9.90
N ILE A 103 30.29 15.76 10.22
CA ILE A 103 29.23 14.84 9.83
C ILE A 103 28.41 15.40 8.68
N GLN A 104 28.10 16.69 8.71
CA GLN A 104 27.25 17.34 7.72
C GLN A 104 27.83 17.24 6.30
N GLY A 105 26.99 16.83 5.34
CA GLY A 105 27.35 16.78 3.93
C GLY A 105 28.34 15.67 3.54
N ARG A 106 28.67 14.74 4.45
CA ARG A 106 29.53 13.59 4.13
C ARG A 106 28.76 12.50 3.38
N GLY A 107 29.41 11.89 2.39
CA GLY A 107 28.87 10.75 1.66
C GLY A 107 28.80 9.46 2.51
N MET A 108 28.21 8.40 1.95
CA MET A 108 28.03 7.11 2.64
C MET A 108 29.36 6.47 3.08
N ASP A 109 30.45 6.75 2.38
CA ASP A 109 31.80 6.20 2.66
C ASP A 109 32.36 6.67 4.02
N PHE A 110 31.79 7.75 4.57
CA PHE A 110 32.11 8.21 5.91
C PHE A 110 31.48 7.34 7.00
N TYR A 111 30.28 6.79 6.76
CA TYR A 111 29.45 6.09 7.73
C TYR A 111 29.82 4.61 7.85
N THR A 112 31.04 4.35 8.34
CA THR A 112 31.62 3.00 8.43
C THR A 112 31.91 2.58 9.88
N VAL A 113 31.79 1.28 10.15
CA VAL A 113 32.05 0.69 11.48
C VAL A 113 33.47 1.02 11.97
N THR A 114 34.47 0.93 11.09
CA THR A 114 35.87 1.24 11.41
C THR A 114 36.05 2.68 11.89
N ARG A 115 35.47 3.66 11.19
CA ARG A 115 35.56 5.07 11.59
C ARG A 115 34.81 5.34 12.89
N PHE A 116 33.59 4.83 13.03
CA PHE A 116 32.80 5.06 14.24
C PHE A 116 33.35 4.31 15.46
N SER A 117 34.19 3.28 15.25
CA SER A 117 34.90 2.62 16.34
C SER A 117 36.18 3.34 16.79
N SER A 118 36.70 4.31 16.02
CA SER A 118 38.04 4.88 16.24
C SER A 118 38.10 5.95 17.33
N SER A 119 36.97 6.54 17.72
CA SER A 119 36.92 7.61 18.73
C SER A 119 35.69 7.44 19.63
N TRP A 120 35.88 7.65 20.93
CA TRP A 120 34.79 7.60 21.91
C TRP A 120 33.70 8.63 21.61
N THR A 121 34.05 9.77 21.00
CA THR A 121 33.10 10.81 20.59
C THR A 121 32.19 10.31 19.47
N LEU A 122 32.75 9.69 18.42
CA LEU A 122 31.94 9.12 17.34
C LEU A 122 31.09 7.95 17.83
N GLN A 123 31.62 7.12 18.73
CA GLN A 123 30.86 6.06 19.39
C GLN A 123 29.66 6.63 20.16
N SER A 124 29.85 7.67 20.96
CA SER A 124 28.76 8.24 21.76
C SER A 124 27.69 8.87 20.88
N MET A 125 28.09 9.55 19.81
CA MET A 125 27.18 10.12 18.82
C MET A 125 26.38 9.02 18.11
N LEU A 126 27.03 7.92 17.75
CA LEU A 126 26.36 6.79 17.12
C LEU A 126 25.35 6.13 18.04
N VAL A 127 25.67 5.98 19.33
CA VAL A 127 24.72 5.48 20.33
C VAL A 127 23.51 6.39 20.44
N ALA A 128 23.70 7.71 20.52
CA ALA A 128 22.60 8.67 20.57
C ALA A 128 21.73 8.63 19.29
N THR A 129 22.36 8.55 18.12
CA THR A 129 21.66 8.37 16.84
C THR A 129 20.87 7.08 16.79
N TRP A 130 21.46 5.95 17.17
CA TRP A 130 20.77 4.66 17.20
C TRP A 130 19.56 4.70 18.13
N LEU A 131 19.70 5.26 19.33
CA LEU A 131 18.58 5.44 20.25
C LEU A 131 17.48 6.31 19.65
N SER A 132 17.80 7.34 18.86
CA SER A 132 16.81 8.16 18.17
C SER A 132 16.10 7.41 17.03
N ALA A 133 16.84 6.52 16.34
CA ALA A 133 16.36 5.71 15.22
C ALA A 133 15.60 4.44 15.64
N GLU A 134 15.61 4.07 16.93
CA GLU A 134 14.98 2.84 17.45
C GLU A 134 13.51 2.65 17.00
N PRO A 135 12.61 3.66 17.03
CA PRO A 135 11.23 3.47 16.55
C PRO A 135 11.18 3.10 15.07
N SER A 136 11.95 3.79 14.23
CA SER A 136 12.03 3.54 12.79
C SER A 136 12.66 2.18 12.48
N LEU A 137 13.66 1.76 13.27
CA LEU A 137 14.25 0.42 13.20
C LEU A 137 13.27 -0.66 13.65
N GLY A 138 12.44 -0.37 14.66
CA GLY A 138 11.37 -1.23 15.14
C GLY A 138 10.29 -1.45 14.08
N ASP A 139 9.88 -0.39 13.38
CA ASP A 139 8.95 -0.50 12.26
C ASP A 139 9.54 -1.32 11.11
N LEU A 140 10.82 -1.12 10.77
CA LEU A 140 11.50 -1.92 9.75
C LEU A 140 11.59 -3.40 10.14
N ARG A 141 11.84 -3.70 11.42
CA ARG A 141 11.89 -5.06 11.95
C ARG A 141 10.50 -5.69 11.94
N SER A 142 9.48 -5.01 12.43
CA SER A 142 8.08 -5.46 12.39
C SER A 142 7.65 -5.75 10.96
N ARG A 143 7.99 -4.90 9.99
CA ARG A 143 7.73 -5.14 8.56
C ARG A 143 8.53 -6.31 7.96
N ALA A 144 9.72 -6.59 8.47
CA ALA A 144 10.50 -7.76 8.05
C ALA A 144 9.91 -9.04 8.66
N GLU A 145 9.48 -8.98 9.91
CA GLU A 145 8.82 -10.08 10.62
C GLU A 145 7.43 -10.38 10.04
N SER A 146 6.63 -9.35 9.70
CA SER A 146 5.38 -9.52 8.96
C SER A 146 5.62 -10.18 7.60
N ARG A 147 6.67 -9.81 6.87
CA ARG A 147 7.04 -10.46 5.61
C ARG A 147 7.47 -11.93 5.77
N ILE A 148 8.03 -12.30 6.93
CA ILE A 148 8.38 -13.69 7.25
C ILE A 148 7.13 -14.48 7.66
N ILE A 149 6.22 -13.88 8.43
CA ILE A 149 4.93 -14.49 8.80
C ILE A 149 4.00 -14.62 7.58
N GLU A 150 4.12 -13.72 6.62
CA GLU A 150 3.40 -13.73 5.33
C GLU A 150 4.02 -14.70 4.30
N GLU A 151 5.09 -15.46 4.61
CA GLU A 151 5.59 -16.52 3.71
C GLU A 151 4.57 -17.68 3.52
N ASP A 152 3.51 -17.73 4.31
CA ASP A 152 2.37 -18.62 4.09
C ASP A 152 1.32 -18.00 3.13
N SER A 153 1.59 -18.14 1.82
CA SER A 153 0.65 -18.05 0.68
C SER A 153 -0.30 -16.83 0.58
N PHE A 154 -0.03 -15.91 -0.35
CA PHE A 154 -0.94 -14.83 -0.72
C PHE A 154 -2.05 -15.29 -1.70
N PHE A 155 -3.30 -14.90 -1.42
CA PHE A 155 -4.49 -15.15 -2.24
C PHE A 155 -5.01 -13.84 -2.86
N TYR A 156 -4.98 -13.78 -4.19
CA TYR A 156 -5.35 -12.62 -4.98
C TYR A 156 -6.63 -12.86 -5.78
N ILE A 157 -7.60 -11.94 -5.71
CA ILE A 157 -8.81 -11.97 -6.55
C ILE A 157 -8.75 -10.81 -7.53
N PHE A 158 -8.88 -11.13 -8.82
CA PHE A 158 -8.76 -10.17 -9.90
C PHE A 158 -10.05 -10.08 -10.70
N THR A 159 -10.38 -8.85 -11.06
CA THR A 159 -11.14 -8.59 -12.28
C THR A 159 -10.14 -8.14 -13.35
N THR A 160 -9.88 -8.98 -14.36
CA THR A 160 -9.06 -8.57 -15.50
C THR A 160 -9.80 -8.80 -16.80
N PHE A 161 -9.94 -7.72 -17.57
CA PHE A 161 -10.37 -7.83 -18.95
C PHE A 161 -9.28 -8.53 -19.78
N THR A 162 -9.66 -9.57 -20.51
CA THR A 162 -9.01 -9.95 -21.76
C THR A 162 -9.89 -9.49 -22.91
N THR A 163 -9.27 -8.84 -23.89
CA THR A 163 -9.94 -8.47 -25.14
C THR A 163 -10.31 -9.70 -25.94
N GLU A 164 -11.43 -9.61 -26.67
CA GLU A 164 -11.73 -10.54 -27.77
C GLU A 164 -10.54 -10.57 -28.73
N HIS A 165 -9.93 -11.75 -28.91
CA HIS A 165 -9.05 -12.02 -30.03
C HIS A 165 -9.92 -12.20 -31.28
N HIS A 166 -10.39 -11.10 -31.87
CA HIS A 166 -10.86 -11.17 -33.25
C HIS A 166 -9.65 -11.36 -34.16
N GLY A 167 -9.61 -12.49 -34.86
CA GLY A 167 -8.52 -12.90 -35.73
C GLY A 167 -8.12 -11.80 -36.71
N PHE A 168 -6.96 -11.19 -36.46
CA PHE A 168 -6.20 -10.45 -37.45
C PHE A 168 -4.77 -10.97 -37.42
N GLN A 169 -4.38 -11.64 -38.50
CA GLN A 169 -3.03 -12.14 -38.72
C GLN A 169 -2.06 -10.97 -39.03
N HIS A 170 -1.77 -10.14 -38.03
CA HIS A 170 -0.62 -9.25 -38.07
C HIS A 170 0.16 -9.35 -36.77
N GLN A 171 1.42 -9.77 -36.89
CA GLN A 171 2.40 -10.09 -35.85
C GLN A 171 2.69 -9.01 -34.79
N ASN A 172 1.97 -7.88 -34.79
CA ASN A 172 2.28 -6.70 -33.97
C ASN A 172 1.14 -6.23 -33.03
N TYR A 173 0.00 -6.93 -32.96
CA TYR A 173 -1.05 -6.68 -31.96
C TYR A 173 -1.24 -7.92 -31.08
N ARG A 174 -0.52 -7.98 -29.95
CA ARG A 174 -0.91 -8.85 -28.83
C ARG A 174 -1.91 -8.06 -27.98
N GLY A 175 -3.15 -8.52 -27.91
CA GLY A 175 -4.26 -7.89 -27.18
C GLY A 175 -4.12 -8.01 -25.66
N ASP A 176 -2.96 -7.66 -25.12
CA ASP A 176 -2.66 -7.80 -23.70
C ASP A 176 -2.88 -6.45 -23.02
N GLY A 177 -3.97 -6.33 -22.25
CA GLY A 177 -4.24 -5.14 -21.44
C GLY A 177 -3.31 -5.03 -20.23
N CYS A 178 -3.24 -3.86 -19.60
CA CYS A 178 -2.37 -3.65 -18.43
C CYS A 178 -2.60 -4.64 -17.28
N GLY A 179 -3.83 -5.13 -17.11
CA GLY A 179 -4.15 -6.17 -16.13
C GLY A 179 -3.48 -7.51 -16.43
N PHE A 180 -3.40 -7.91 -17.70
CA PHE A 180 -2.68 -9.12 -18.11
C PHE A 180 -1.19 -8.98 -17.85
N GLU A 181 -0.60 -7.86 -18.26
CA GLU A 181 0.83 -7.59 -18.06
C GLU A 181 1.19 -7.52 -16.56
N ALA A 182 0.33 -6.93 -15.72
CA ALA A 182 0.52 -6.92 -14.27
C ALA A 182 0.54 -8.35 -13.69
N ILE A 183 -0.43 -9.21 -14.05
CA ILE A 183 -0.46 -10.60 -13.56
C ILE A 183 0.74 -11.39 -14.08
N LYS A 184 1.09 -11.24 -15.37
CA LYS A 184 2.28 -11.85 -15.95
C LYS A 184 3.56 -11.50 -15.17
N GLN A 185 3.70 -10.24 -14.75
CA GLN A 185 4.83 -9.82 -13.92
C GLN A 185 4.79 -10.45 -12.53
N LEU A 186 3.63 -10.62 -11.90
CA LEU A 186 3.49 -11.33 -10.62
C LEU A 186 3.82 -12.84 -10.74
N LEU A 187 3.37 -13.48 -11.82
CA LEU A 187 3.67 -14.89 -12.12
C LEU A 187 5.15 -15.16 -12.39
N ALA A 188 5.95 -14.12 -12.66
CA ALA A 188 7.41 -14.23 -12.79
C ALA A 188 8.15 -14.12 -11.45
N GLN A 189 7.47 -13.80 -10.35
CA GLN A 189 8.10 -13.58 -9.04
C GLN A 189 8.28 -14.88 -8.25
N SER A 190 9.14 -14.83 -7.23
CA SER A 190 9.40 -15.98 -6.34
C SER A 190 8.32 -16.20 -5.28
N GLN A 191 7.55 -15.16 -4.97
CA GLN A 191 6.45 -15.23 -4.01
C GLN A 191 5.29 -16.05 -4.61
N PRO A 192 4.61 -16.93 -3.85
CA PRO A 192 3.44 -17.66 -4.35
C PRO A 192 2.21 -16.75 -4.45
N TYR A 193 1.47 -16.90 -5.54
CA TYR A 193 0.25 -16.13 -5.82
C TYR A 193 -0.87 -17.08 -6.26
N LYS A 194 -2.07 -16.91 -5.73
CA LYS A 194 -3.28 -17.60 -6.19
C LYS A 194 -4.22 -16.59 -6.85
N PHE A 195 -4.60 -16.80 -8.11
CA PHE A 195 -5.36 -15.87 -8.93
C PHE A 195 -6.76 -16.44 -9.24
N ILE A 196 -7.80 -15.66 -8.97
CA ILE A 196 -9.14 -15.85 -9.58
C ILE A 196 -9.36 -14.71 -10.57
N LEU A 197 -9.43 -15.01 -11.86
CA LEU A 197 -9.52 -14.03 -12.94
C LEU A 197 -10.90 -14.05 -13.58
N GLY A 198 -11.65 -12.95 -13.49
CA GLY A 198 -12.91 -12.81 -14.22
C GLY A 198 -12.69 -12.35 -15.67
N ALA A 199 -13.11 -13.14 -16.66
CA ALA A 199 -13.00 -12.78 -18.09
C ALA A 199 -14.24 -13.21 -18.91
N ARG A 200 -14.50 -12.50 -20.02
CA ARG A 200 -15.61 -12.80 -20.93
C ARG A 200 -15.36 -14.07 -21.75
N ASP A 201 -14.19 -14.15 -22.36
CA ASP A 201 -13.70 -15.34 -23.07
C ASP A 201 -12.70 -16.08 -22.19
N THR A 202 -13.21 -17.01 -21.39
CA THR A 202 -12.38 -17.78 -20.46
C THR A 202 -11.36 -18.67 -21.18
N SER A 203 -11.72 -19.19 -22.35
CA SER A 203 -10.87 -20.12 -23.11
C SER A 203 -9.61 -19.43 -23.65
N THR A 204 -9.78 -18.29 -24.32
CA THR A 204 -8.67 -17.50 -24.85
C THR A 204 -7.81 -16.92 -23.72
N THR A 205 -8.44 -16.49 -22.62
CA THR A 205 -7.73 -15.99 -21.45
C THR A 205 -6.85 -17.05 -20.81
N GLN A 206 -7.40 -18.25 -20.59
CA GLN A 206 -6.67 -19.36 -20.01
C GLN A 206 -5.49 -19.74 -20.91
N ALA A 207 -5.71 -19.88 -22.21
CA ALA A 207 -4.65 -20.18 -23.18
C ALA A 207 -3.53 -19.11 -23.18
N ALA A 208 -3.87 -17.83 -23.03
CA ALA A 208 -2.89 -16.75 -22.98
C ALA A 208 -1.98 -16.83 -21.74
N TYR A 209 -2.53 -17.17 -20.56
CA TYR A 209 -1.72 -17.39 -19.35
C TYR A 209 -0.95 -18.70 -19.38
N ASP A 210 -1.53 -19.78 -19.91
CA ASP A 210 -0.86 -21.07 -20.05
C ASP A 210 0.39 -20.96 -20.95
N ALA A 211 0.32 -20.12 -21.99
CA ALA A 211 1.44 -19.83 -22.88
C ALA A 211 2.60 -19.05 -22.23
N LEU A 212 2.42 -18.53 -21.00
CA LEU A 212 3.51 -17.89 -20.25
C LEU A 212 4.45 -18.90 -19.59
N HIS A 213 4.04 -20.18 -19.49
CA HIS A 213 4.83 -21.25 -18.87
C HIS A 213 5.33 -20.90 -17.44
N PHE A 214 4.47 -20.29 -16.62
CA PHE A 214 4.78 -19.98 -15.23
C PHE A 214 4.84 -21.24 -14.36
N ASP A 215 5.49 -21.15 -13.19
CA ASP A 215 5.61 -22.26 -12.23
C ASP A 215 4.25 -22.55 -11.57
N SER A 216 3.50 -23.50 -12.13
CA SER A 216 2.19 -23.93 -11.63
C SER A 216 2.24 -24.73 -10.32
N SER A 217 3.44 -25.12 -9.86
CA SER A 217 3.62 -25.68 -8.52
C SER A 217 3.67 -24.59 -7.45
N ARG A 218 4.00 -23.36 -7.84
CA ARG A 218 4.10 -22.18 -6.98
C ARG A 218 2.88 -21.27 -7.06
N HIS A 219 2.38 -21.03 -8.28
CA HIS A 219 1.24 -20.16 -8.53
C HIS A 219 0.02 -20.99 -8.93
N SER A 220 -1.17 -20.55 -8.51
CA SER A 220 -2.45 -21.11 -8.97
C SER A 220 -3.20 -20.04 -9.72
N LEU A 221 -3.75 -20.35 -10.90
CA LEU A 221 -4.52 -19.40 -11.69
C LEU A 221 -5.80 -20.07 -12.20
N LYS A 222 -6.95 -19.47 -11.88
CA LYS A 222 -8.27 -19.94 -12.31
C LYS A 222 -9.00 -18.82 -13.04
N VAL A 223 -9.36 -19.06 -14.28
CA VAL A 223 -10.19 -18.14 -15.07
C VAL A 223 -11.67 -18.51 -14.92
N VAL A 224 -12.51 -17.52 -14.62
CA VAL A 224 -13.94 -17.67 -14.34
C VAL A 224 -14.74 -16.72 -15.26
N PRO A 225 -15.90 -17.15 -15.79
CA PRO A 225 -16.73 -16.27 -16.62
C PRO A 225 -17.16 -15.00 -15.88
N LEU A 226 -16.93 -13.84 -16.50
CA LEU A 226 -17.38 -12.53 -16.01
C LEU A 226 -17.60 -11.58 -17.18
N GLU A 227 -18.85 -11.13 -17.35
CA GLU A 227 -19.25 -10.08 -18.30
C GLU A 227 -19.74 -8.86 -17.51
N LEU A 228 -18.89 -7.84 -17.40
CA LEU A 228 -19.22 -6.66 -16.61
C LEU A 228 -20.37 -5.85 -17.19
N SER A 229 -20.74 -6.01 -18.46
CA SER A 229 -21.97 -5.38 -18.98
C SER A 229 -23.25 -6.07 -18.48
N ASN A 230 -23.15 -7.25 -17.84
CA ASN A 230 -24.26 -8.03 -17.32
C ASN A 230 -24.12 -8.32 -15.83
N LEU A 231 -24.85 -7.58 -14.99
CA LEU A 231 -24.80 -7.71 -13.53
C LEU A 231 -25.19 -9.10 -12.99
N LYS A 232 -25.96 -9.90 -13.74
CA LYS A 232 -26.25 -11.30 -13.36
C LYS A 232 -24.96 -12.12 -13.34
N THR A 233 -24.07 -11.91 -14.31
CA THR A 233 -22.78 -12.61 -14.35
C THR A 233 -21.83 -12.11 -13.26
N VAL A 234 -21.91 -10.83 -12.88
CA VAL A 234 -21.19 -10.28 -11.73
C VAL A 234 -21.60 -10.99 -10.44
N ARG A 235 -22.91 -11.20 -10.23
CA ARG A 235 -23.43 -11.96 -9.09
C ARG A 235 -22.91 -13.40 -9.08
N SER A 236 -23.00 -14.10 -10.21
CA SER A 236 -22.50 -15.48 -10.32
C SER A 236 -20.99 -15.57 -10.11
N PHE A 237 -20.21 -14.63 -10.65
CA PHE A 237 -18.76 -14.56 -10.46
C PHE A 237 -18.40 -14.33 -8.98
N ALA A 238 -19.11 -13.42 -8.30
CA ALA A 238 -18.89 -13.18 -6.88
C ALA A 238 -19.17 -14.44 -6.04
N GLN A 239 -20.28 -15.13 -6.31
CA GLN A 239 -20.60 -16.39 -5.62
C GLN A 239 -19.52 -17.45 -5.84
N HIS A 240 -19.13 -17.70 -7.10
CA HIS A 240 -18.09 -18.66 -7.42
C HIS A 240 -16.73 -18.28 -6.81
N THR A 241 -16.46 -16.97 -6.70
CA THR A 241 -15.27 -16.45 -6.00
C THR A 241 -15.30 -16.82 -4.53
N LEU A 242 -16.41 -16.56 -3.83
CA LEU A 242 -16.59 -16.93 -2.42
C LEU A 242 -16.48 -18.45 -2.20
N ASP A 243 -17.10 -19.24 -3.07
CA ASP A 243 -17.03 -20.70 -3.02
C ASP A 243 -15.60 -21.21 -3.24
N THR A 244 -14.86 -20.58 -4.14
CA THR A 244 -13.45 -20.94 -4.43
C THR A 244 -12.53 -20.57 -3.27
N LEU A 245 -12.77 -19.45 -2.58
CA LEU A 245 -12.00 -19.05 -1.40
C LEU A 245 -12.29 -19.95 -0.19
N GLY A 246 -13.56 -20.26 0.08
CA GLY A 246 -13.95 -20.89 1.33
C GLY A 246 -13.44 -20.12 2.55
N GLN A 247 -12.54 -20.75 3.31
CA GLN A 247 -11.92 -20.16 4.51
C GLN A 247 -10.68 -19.31 4.21
N ASP A 248 -10.16 -19.36 2.98
CA ASP A 248 -8.97 -18.59 2.59
C ASP A 248 -9.26 -17.08 2.54
N LYS A 249 -8.24 -16.25 2.73
CA LYS A 249 -8.38 -14.79 2.71
C LYS A 249 -8.49 -14.25 1.28
N LEU A 250 -9.12 -13.08 1.17
CA LEU A 250 -9.04 -12.21 0.00
C LEU A 250 -8.02 -11.10 0.31
N ASP A 251 -6.79 -11.18 -0.16
CA ASP A 251 -5.79 -10.15 0.16
C ASP A 251 -5.99 -8.89 -0.70
N TYR A 252 -6.28 -9.09 -1.99
CA TYR A 252 -6.43 -8.01 -2.96
C TYR A 252 -7.68 -8.19 -3.82
N LEU A 253 -8.50 -7.15 -3.94
CA LEU A 253 -9.53 -7.03 -4.97
C LEU A 253 -9.07 -6.01 -6.01
N PHE A 254 -8.65 -6.50 -7.18
CA PHE A 254 -8.14 -5.64 -8.26
C PHE A 254 -9.22 -5.33 -9.30
N LEU A 255 -9.65 -4.07 -9.32
CA LEU A 255 -10.71 -3.51 -10.16
C LEU A 255 -10.11 -2.80 -11.38
N ASN A 256 -9.66 -3.60 -12.35
CA ASN A 256 -8.87 -3.12 -13.50
C ASN A 256 -9.67 -2.91 -14.79
N ALA A 257 -10.72 -3.70 -14.99
CA ALA A 257 -11.43 -3.69 -16.26
C ALA A 257 -12.01 -2.30 -16.59
N ALA A 258 -11.91 -1.92 -17.86
CA ALA A 258 -12.49 -0.68 -18.35
C ALA A 258 -12.78 -0.77 -19.86
N GLN A 259 -13.72 0.05 -20.31
CA GLN A 259 -13.97 0.31 -21.73
C GLN A 259 -14.19 1.79 -22.01
N ASN A 260 -14.08 2.15 -23.29
CA ASN A 260 -14.27 3.50 -23.80
C ASN A 260 -15.24 3.47 -24.99
N LYS A 261 -16.49 3.07 -24.73
CA LYS A 261 -17.58 3.12 -25.70
C LYS A 261 -18.44 4.36 -25.43
N GLY A 262 -18.87 5.06 -26.46
CA GLY A 262 -19.82 6.17 -26.33
C GLY A 262 -21.21 5.71 -25.84
N ALA A 263 -22.10 6.68 -25.69
CA ALA A 263 -23.47 6.48 -25.20
C ALA A 263 -24.51 6.55 -26.34
N GLU A 264 -24.13 6.19 -27.58
CA GLU A 264 -25.04 6.18 -28.73
C GLU A 264 -26.07 5.05 -28.66
N ASP A 265 -25.65 3.89 -28.13
CA ASP A 265 -26.50 2.71 -27.97
C ASP A 265 -27.34 2.77 -26.69
N LYS A 266 -28.48 2.07 -26.71
CA LYS A 266 -29.25 1.79 -25.49
C LYS A 266 -28.41 1.02 -24.48
N GLY A 267 -28.74 1.17 -23.19
CA GLY A 267 -28.06 0.44 -22.13
C GLY A 267 -28.19 -1.08 -22.26
N PRO A 268 -27.15 -1.83 -21.86
CA PRO A 268 -27.14 -3.28 -22.00
C PRO A 268 -28.18 -3.91 -21.05
N PHE A 269 -28.76 -5.04 -21.46
CA PHE A 269 -29.70 -5.85 -20.66
C PHE A 269 -30.88 -5.08 -20.04
N GLY A 270 -31.31 -3.99 -20.68
CA GLY A 270 -32.44 -3.18 -20.22
C GLY A 270 -32.07 -2.08 -19.22
N SER A 271 -30.79 -1.89 -18.93
CA SER A 271 -30.32 -0.78 -18.10
C SER A 271 -30.62 0.58 -18.74
N LYS A 272 -30.89 1.59 -17.92
CA LYS A 272 -30.99 2.99 -18.38
C LYS A 272 -29.62 3.62 -18.67
N TRP A 273 -28.54 3.04 -18.14
CA TRP A 273 -27.19 3.59 -18.24
C TRP A 273 -26.44 3.07 -19.45
N CYS A 274 -25.49 3.85 -19.96
CA CYS A 274 -24.63 3.44 -21.06
C CYS A 274 -23.68 2.31 -20.63
N GLU A 275 -23.22 1.52 -21.59
CA GLU A 275 -22.40 0.32 -21.34
C GLU A 275 -21.08 0.63 -20.61
N SER A 276 -20.45 1.76 -20.93
CA SER A 276 -19.22 2.19 -20.26
C SER A 276 -19.43 2.52 -18.79
N TYR A 277 -20.56 3.13 -18.43
CA TYR A 277 -20.91 3.36 -17.03
C TYR A 277 -21.11 2.05 -16.27
N ILE A 278 -21.83 1.10 -16.88
CA ILE A 278 -22.07 -0.21 -16.30
C ILE A 278 -20.74 -0.93 -16.04
N VAL A 279 -19.86 -0.99 -17.04
CA VAL A 279 -18.59 -1.73 -16.96
C VAL A 279 -17.55 -1.05 -16.05
N ASN A 280 -17.34 0.26 -16.21
CA ASN A 280 -16.27 0.97 -15.50
C ASN A 280 -16.61 1.25 -14.04
N HIS A 281 -17.91 1.32 -13.72
CA HIS A 281 -18.37 1.72 -12.39
C HIS A 281 -19.39 0.74 -11.81
N LEU A 282 -20.62 0.67 -12.33
CA LEU A 282 -21.74 0.03 -11.62
C LEU A 282 -21.48 -1.43 -11.26
N SER A 283 -20.95 -2.21 -12.21
CA SER A 283 -20.64 -3.63 -12.01
C SER A 283 -19.48 -3.85 -11.04
N GLN A 284 -18.50 -2.96 -11.04
CA GLN A 284 -17.38 -3.04 -10.10
C GLN A 284 -17.82 -2.64 -8.70
N HIS A 285 -18.66 -1.61 -8.58
CA HIS A 285 -19.29 -1.22 -7.32
C HIS A 285 -20.17 -2.34 -6.75
N TYR A 286 -20.98 -2.98 -7.60
CA TYR A 286 -21.80 -4.13 -7.22
C TYR A 286 -20.95 -5.32 -6.77
N LEU A 287 -19.83 -5.59 -7.44
CA LEU A 287 -18.90 -6.64 -7.02
C LEU A 287 -18.32 -6.36 -5.62
N VAL A 288 -17.97 -5.11 -5.30
CA VAL A 288 -17.50 -4.76 -3.95
C VAL A 288 -18.59 -4.98 -2.91
N HIS A 289 -19.86 -4.65 -3.20
CA HIS A 289 -20.99 -4.98 -2.32
C HIS A 289 -21.12 -6.48 -2.09
N LEU A 290 -21.03 -7.29 -3.14
CA LEU A 290 -21.17 -8.75 -3.06
C LEU A 290 -20.04 -9.43 -2.28
N LEU A 291 -18.84 -8.85 -2.31
CA LEU A 291 -17.66 -9.38 -1.61
C LEU A 291 -17.39 -8.66 -0.28
N LYS A 292 -18.24 -7.70 0.12
CA LYS A 292 -17.99 -6.78 1.24
C LYS A 292 -17.58 -7.48 2.53
N ASP A 293 -18.33 -8.51 2.92
CA ASP A 293 -18.08 -9.22 4.18
C ASP A 293 -16.73 -9.94 4.15
N LYS A 294 -16.38 -10.56 3.01
CA LYS A 294 -15.09 -11.22 2.83
C LYS A 294 -13.93 -10.22 2.80
N ILE A 295 -14.15 -9.04 2.22
CA ILE A 295 -13.16 -7.94 2.19
C ILE A 295 -12.85 -7.48 3.61
N VAL A 296 -13.89 -7.27 4.43
CA VAL A 296 -13.75 -6.85 5.82
C VAL A 296 -13.08 -7.94 6.67
N GLU A 297 -13.52 -9.20 6.53
CA GLU A 297 -12.93 -10.35 7.23
C GLU A 297 -11.43 -10.49 6.92
N SER A 298 -11.05 -10.30 5.66
CA SER A 298 -9.67 -10.49 5.19
C SER A 298 -8.79 -9.25 5.36
N GLN A 299 -9.37 -8.11 5.77
CA GLN A 299 -8.72 -6.80 5.77
C GLN A 299 -8.10 -6.43 4.41
N SER A 300 -8.83 -6.71 3.33
CA SER A 300 -8.31 -6.65 1.97
C SER A 300 -7.86 -5.26 1.54
N ARG A 301 -7.02 -5.25 0.51
CA ARG A 301 -6.73 -4.05 -0.29
C ARG A 301 -7.57 -4.04 -1.57
N VAL A 302 -8.52 -3.12 -1.65
CA VAL A 302 -9.35 -2.87 -2.84
C VAL A 302 -8.65 -1.81 -3.70
N ILE A 303 -8.26 -2.20 -4.91
CA ILE A 303 -7.46 -1.38 -5.82
C ILE A 303 -8.30 -1.04 -7.04
N PHE A 304 -8.64 0.24 -7.21
CA PHE A 304 -9.34 0.78 -8.37
C PHE A 304 -8.32 1.27 -9.41
N VAL A 305 -8.35 0.71 -10.62
CA VAL A 305 -7.52 1.24 -11.71
C VAL A 305 -8.21 2.46 -12.31
N SER A 306 -7.73 3.63 -11.91
CA SER A 306 -8.24 4.92 -12.35
C SER A 306 -7.38 5.50 -13.47
N SER A 307 -7.56 6.78 -13.77
CA SER A 307 -6.89 7.46 -14.87
C SER A 307 -6.78 8.95 -14.58
N GLY A 308 -5.79 9.63 -15.17
CA GLY A 308 -5.75 11.09 -15.12
C GLY A 308 -6.88 11.79 -15.86
N ALA A 309 -7.70 11.04 -16.61
CA ALA A 309 -8.93 11.50 -17.24
C ALA A 309 -9.99 11.99 -16.23
N VAL A 310 -9.88 11.63 -14.94
CA VAL A 310 -10.78 12.12 -13.88
C VAL A 310 -10.83 13.65 -13.78
N ARG A 311 -9.80 14.34 -14.29
CA ARG A 311 -9.69 15.80 -14.28
C ARG A 311 -10.48 16.47 -15.41
N ASN A 312 -10.91 15.70 -16.42
CA ASN A 312 -11.50 16.21 -17.65
C ASN A 312 -13.04 16.13 -17.59
N VAL A 313 -13.63 16.57 -16.47
CA VAL A 313 -15.08 16.68 -16.27
C VAL A 313 -15.39 18.12 -15.86
N PRO A 314 -15.45 19.07 -16.82
CA PRO A 314 -15.58 20.49 -16.52
C PRO A 314 -16.95 20.87 -15.95
N ASP A 315 -18.00 20.11 -16.30
CA ASP A 315 -19.35 20.26 -15.76
C ASP A 315 -19.80 18.90 -15.21
N ILE A 316 -20.05 18.83 -13.91
CA ILE A 316 -20.47 17.61 -13.22
C ILE A 316 -21.99 17.45 -13.29
N SER A 317 -22.72 18.53 -13.55
CA SER A 317 -24.19 18.51 -13.58
C SER A 317 -24.75 17.73 -14.76
N VAL A 318 -23.94 17.49 -15.80
CA VAL A 318 -24.34 16.73 -17.00
C VAL A 318 -24.31 15.22 -16.81
N LEU A 319 -23.67 14.70 -15.75
CA LEU A 319 -23.43 13.27 -15.58
C LEU A 319 -24.73 12.43 -15.63
N ASP A 320 -25.84 12.91 -15.06
CA ASP A 320 -27.13 12.19 -15.08
C ASP A 320 -27.76 12.10 -16.47
N LYS A 321 -27.31 12.94 -17.41
CA LYS A 321 -27.78 12.97 -18.78
C LYS A 321 -26.82 12.21 -19.68
N ASP A 322 -25.54 12.51 -19.57
CA ASP A 322 -24.51 12.04 -20.48
C ASP A 322 -24.25 10.53 -20.31
N LEU A 323 -24.36 10.01 -19.08
CA LEU A 323 -24.15 8.59 -18.79
C LEU A 323 -25.36 7.69 -19.13
N LEU A 324 -26.48 8.25 -19.63
CA LEU A 324 -27.63 7.45 -20.05
C LEU A 324 -27.38 6.72 -21.37
N GLY A 325 -27.94 5.52 -21.51
CA GLY A 325 -27.94 4.81 -22.78
C GLY A 325 -28.77 5.57 -23.82
N GLY A 326 -28.22 5.79 -25.01
CA GLY A 326 -28.83 6.56 -26.09
C GLY A 326 -28.71 8.08 -25.94
N ALA A 327 -27.91 8.58 -24.99
CA ALA A 327 -27.64 10.01 -24.83
C ALA A 327 -26.87 10.62 -26.01
N GLY A 328 -26.14 9.80 -26.77
CA GLY A 328 -25.31 10.26 -27.89
C GLY A 328 -24.02 10.96 -27.46
N THR A 329 -23.67 10.90 -26.18
CA THR A 329 -22.41 11.43 -25.66
C THR A 329 -21.24 10.60 -26.18
N LYS A 330 -20.20 11.29 -26.65
CA LYS A 330 -19.03 10.66 -27.29
C LYS A 330 -18.19 9.88 -26.30
N ASP A 331 -17.53 8.84 -26.82
CA ASP A 331 -16.55 7.98 -26.14
C ASP A 331 -15.59 8.75 -25.22
N THR A 332 -14.90 9.77 -25.73
CA THR A 332 -13.88 10.50 -24.96
C THR A 332 -14.44 11.19 -23.72
N THR A 333 -15.66 11.73 -23.81
CA THR A 333 -16.35 12.36 -22.68
C THR A 333 -16.81 11.29 -21.69
N ILE A 334 -17.47 10.24 -22.18
CA ILE A 334 -17.94 9.11 -21.36
C ILE A 334 -16.79 8.47 -20.57
N TYR A 335 -15.61 8.29 -21.16
CA TYR A 335 -14.48 7.71 -20.43
C TYR A 335 -14.02 8.59 -19.27
N CYS A 336 -13.95 9.91 -19.46
CA CYS A 336 -13.58 10.85 -18.41
C CYS A 336 -14.62 10.84 -17.27
N GLU A 337 -15.90 10.91 -17.62
CA GLU A 337 -17.02 10.90 -16.68
C GLU A 337 -17.12 9.59 -15.89
N THR A 338 -16.97 8.44 -16.56
CA THR A 338 -17.02 7.14 -15.87
C THR A 338 -15.81 6.92 -14.97
N LYS A 339 -14.62 7.42 -15.33
CA LYS A 339 -13.45 7.40 -14.43
C LYS A 339 -13.62 8.35 -13.24
N PHE A 340 -14.22 9.51 -13.46
CA PHE A 340 -14.57 10.43 -12.38
C PHE A 340 -15.56 9.79 -11.39
N VAL A 341 -16.62 9.16 -11.89
CA VAL A 341 -17.60 8.42 -11.06
C VAL A 341 -16.96 7.22 -10.34
N GLN A 342 -16.06 6.50 -11.00
CA GLN A 342 -15.30 5.42 -10.35
C GLN A 342 -14.45 5.94 -9.18
N LEU A 343 -13.83 7.12 -9.30
CA LEU A 343 -13.04 7.71 -8.22
C LEU A 343 -13.92 8.24 -7.07
N LEU A 344 -15.08 8.84 -7.37
CA LEU A 344 -16.11 9.13 -6.36
C LEU A 344 -16.45 7.87 -5.54
N ASN A 345 -16.64 6.74 -6.23
CA ASN A 345 -16.94 5.47 -5.59
C ASN A 345 -15.82 4.95 -4.70
N ALA A 346 -14.56 5.10 -5.13
CA ALA A 346 -13.40 4.72 -4.33
C ALA A 346 -13.34 5.52 -3.01
N HIS A 347 -13.60 6.83 -3.04
CA HIS A 347 -13.72 7.64 -1.81
C HIS A 347 -14.90 7.20 -0.94
N TRP A 348 -16.05 6.90 -1.55
CA TRP A 348 -17.21 6.40 -0.82
C TRP A 348 -16.89 5.11 -0.07
N TRP A 349 -16.30 4.12 -0.75
CA TRP A 349 -15.88 2.85 -0.15
C TRP A 349 -14.77 3.04 0.89
N ARG A 350 -13.84 3.97 0.68
CA ARG A 350 -12.82 4.31 1.68
C ARG A 350 -13.48 4.72 3.00
N ARG A 351 -14.54 5.54 2.96
CA ARG A 351 -15.33 5.91 4.14
C ARG A 351 -16.14 4.75 4.72
N GLN A 352 -16.71 3.88 3.88
CA GLN A 352 -17.47 2.71 4.36
C GLN A 352 -16.58 1.69 5.07
N PHE A 353 -15.37 1.47 4.56
CA PHE A 353 -14.45 0.47 5.11
C PHE A 353 -13.62 0.98 6.28
N GLN A 354 -13.32 2.28 6.36
CA GLN A 354 -12.51 2.88 7.43
C GLN A 354 -11.19 2.11 7.65
N SER A 355 -10.99 1.51 8.84
CA SER A 355 -9.82 0.70 9.17
C SER A 355 -9.96 -0.79 8.81
N SER A 356 -11.16 -1.25 8.42
CA SER A 356 -11.47 -2.65 8.15
C SER A 356 -10.95 -3.14 6.80
N ALA A 357 -10.72 -2.26 5.84
CA ALA A 357 -10.11 -2.59 4.55
C ALA A 357 -9.43 -1.34 3.96
N ARG A 358 -8.46 -1.55 3.08
CA ARG A 358 -7.75 -0.45 2.41
C ARG A 358 -8.32 -0.22 1.02
N VAL A 359 -8.57 1.04 0.67
CA VAL A 359 -8.96 1.44 -0.69
C VAL A 359 -7.88 2.32 -1.30
N ILE A 360 -7.47 2.02 -2.53
CA ILE A 360 -6.47 2.76 -3.30
C ILE A 360 -6.96 2.93 -4.72
N ALA A 361 -6.79 4.11 -5.30
CA ALA A 361 -6.89 4.32 -6.75
C ALA A 361 -5.48 4.38 -7.35
N VAL A 362 -5.26 3.73 -8.49
CA VAL A 362 -3.94 3.72 -9.16
C VAL A 362 -4.08 3.99 -10.66
N SER A 363 -3.17 4.77 -11.23
CA SER A 363 -3.10 5.01 -12.67
C SER A 363 -1.93 4.21 -13.30
N PRO A 364 -2.15 3.49 -14.41
CA PRO A 364 -1.06 2.89 -15.16
C PRO A 364 -0.25 3.95 -15.94
N GLY A 365 -0.84 5.12 -16.19
CA GLY A 365 -0.40 6.12 -17.17
C GLY A 365 -1.22 6.05 -18.46
N LEU A 366 -0.82 6.81 -19.47
CA LEU A 366 -1.38 6.64 -20.82
C LEU A 366 -0.66 5.48 -21.51
N ILE A 367 -1.38 4.42 -21.87
CA ILE A 367 -0.75 3.22 -22.45
C ILE A 367 -1.19 3.04 -23.91
N PRO A 368 -0.40 3.56 -24.88
CA PRO A 368 -0.59 3.28 -26.30
C PRO A 368 -0.58 1.78 -26.61
N GLY A 369 -1.35 1.37 -27.63
CA GLY A 369 -1.36 -0.01 -28.11
C GLY A 369 -2.24 -0.98 -27.31
N THR A 370 -2.93 -0.53 -26.26
CA THR A 370 -3.92 -1.36 -25.56
C THR A 370 -5.26 -1.40 -26.30
N GLY A 371 -6.04 -2.46 -26.08
CA GLY A 371 -7.39 -2.59 -26.64
C GLY A 371 -8.45 -1.68 -26.02
N LEU A 372 -8.07 -0.72 -25.16
CA LEU A 372 -8.99 0.23 -24.51
C LEU A 372 -9.55 1.25 -25.52
N GLY A 373 -8.73 1.70 -26.46
CA GLY A 373 -9.11 2.66 -27.51
C GLY A 373 -9.79 2.04 -28.74
N ARG A 374 -10.07 0.73 -28.74
CA ARG A 374 -10.52 0.02 -29.96
C ARG A 374 -11.87 0.48 -30.51
N HIS A 375 -12.73 1.04 -29.66
CA HIS A 375 -14.03 1.61 -30.04
C HIS A 375 -14.00 3.14 -30.11
N GLY A 376 -12.86 3.76 -29.80
CA GLY A 376 -12.74 5.19 -29.67
C GLY A 376 -12.08 5.86 -30.88
N THR A 377 -12.32 7.17 -31.00
CA THR A 377 -11.74 7.98 -32.09
C THR A 377 -10.34 8.51 -31.75
N PHE A 378 -9.97 8.50 -30.47
CA PHE A 378 -8.70 9.02 -29.97
C PHE A 378 -7.60 7.95 -29.96
N LYS A 379 -6.50 8.20 -30.68
CA LYS A 379 -5.32 7.33 -30.72
C LYS A 379 -4.25 7.85 -29.77
N LEU A 380 -3.93 7.05 -28.77
CA LEU A 380 -2.80 7.31 -27.87
C LEU A 380 -1.48 7.09 -28.61
N THR A 381 -0.53 7.99 -28.40
CA THR A 381 0.81 7.93 -28.98
C THR A 381 1.87 8.12 -27.90
N MET A 382 3.09 7.63 -28.14
CA MET A 382 4.17 7.63 -27.13
C MET A 382 4.76 9.02 -26.85
N ASP A 383 4.47 10.02 -27.68
CA ASP A 383 4.86 11.42 -27.50
C ASP A 383 3.94 12.19 -26.53
N MET A 384 2.79 11.61 -26.16
CA MET A 384 1.88 12.26 -25.21
C MET A 384 2.50 12.33 -23.79
N PRO A 385 2.28 13.43 -23.06
CA PRO A 385 2.63 13.49 -21.64
C PRO A 385 2.00 12.33 -20.87
N ASP A 386 2.78 11.68 -19.99
CA ASP A 386 2.37 10.48 -19.24
C ASP A 386 2.20 9.19 -20.07
N ALA A 387 2.63 9.17 -21.34
CA ALA A 387 2.72 7.92 -22.09
C ALA A 387 3.73 6.95 -21.46
N LYS A 388 3.33 5.68 -21.31
CA LYS A 388 4.17 4.58 -20.83
C LYS A 388 4.04 3.38 -21.76
N SER A 389 5.09 2.56 -21.82
CA SER A 389 4.98 1.24 -22.43
C SER A 389 4.04 0.33 -21.64
N LEU A 390 3.54 -0.74 -22.27
CA LEU A 390 2.67 -1.72 -21.61
C LEU A 390 3.33 -2.36 -20.36
N PRO A 391 4.61 -2.81 -20.39
CA PRO A 391 5.29 -3.32 -19.20
C PRO A 391 5.42 -2.30 -18.07
N GLU A 392 5.73 -1.04 -18.39
CA GLU A 392 5.76 0.04 -17.39
C GLU A 392 4.37 0.29 -16.79
N GLY A 393 3.33 0.30 -17.63
CA GLY A 393 1.94 0.41 -17.19
C GLY A 393 1.55 -0.70 -16.22
N GLY A 394 1.88 -1.96 -16.54
CA GLY A 394 1.68 -3.10 -15.64
C GLY A 394 2.41 -2.92 -14.31
N SER A 395 3.68 -2.52 -14.35
CA SER A 395 4.50 -2.28 -13.16
C SER A 395 3.95 -1.14 -12.29
N ASN A 396 3.44 -0.06 -12.89
CA ASN A 396 2.82 1.05 -12.18
C ASN A 396 1.58 0.59 -11.40
N LEU A 397 0.75 -0.30 -11.97
CA LEU A 397 -0.39 -0.88 -11.26
C LEU A 397 0.05 -1.72 -10.06
N LEU A 398 1.12 -2.51 -10.22
CA LEU A 398 1.65 -3.36 -9.15
C LEU A 398 2.17 -2.58 -7.94
N ARG A 399 2.54 -1.30 -8.10
CA ARG A 399 2.87 -0.44 -6.94
C ARG A 399 1.73 -0.41 -5.93
N ALA A 400 0.47 -0.36 -6.36
CA ALA A 400 -0.67 -0.35 -5.44
C ALA A 400 -0.77 -1.61 -4.58
N PHE A 401 -0.19 -2.73 -5.01
CA PHE A 401 -0.21 -3.99 -4.26
C PHE A 401 0.78 -3.97 -3.09
N THR A 402 1.94 -3.34 -3.27
CA THR A 402 3.06 -3.40 -2.33
C THR A 402 3.34 -2.08 -1.62
N ILE A 403 2.73 -0.98 -2.05
CA ILE A 403 2.94 0.34 -1.44
C ILE A 403 2.58 0.33 0.04
N SER A 404 3.40 1.01 0.84
CA SER A 404 3.29 1.04 2.31
C SER A 404 3.50 2.45 2.90
N ASP A 405 4.05 3.37 2.12
CA ASP A 405 4.16 4.80 2.38
C ASP A 405 2.88 5.52 1.96
N PHE A 406 1.87 5.42 2.82
CA PHE A 406 0.60 6.11 2.61
C PHE A 406 0.68 7.57 3.08
N PRO A 407 -0.04 8.49 2.43
CA PRO A 407 -0.16 9.84 2.92
C PRO A 407 -0.83 9.90 4.30
N THR A 408 -0.53 10.95 5.05
CA THR A 408 -1.22 11.23 6.32
C THR A 408 -2.68 11.62 6.13
N ASP A 409 -3.00 12.21 4.97
CA ASP A 409 -4.36 12.56 4.59
C ASP A 409 -5.08 11.34 4.02
N GLU A 410 -6.12 10.87 4.71
CA GLU A 410 -6.84 9.66 4.34
C GLU A 410 -7.65 9.76 3.04
N GLU A 411 -7.91 10.98 2.57
CA GLU A 411 -8.56 11.26 1.29
C GLU A 411 -7.55 11.24 0.13
N GLN A 412 -6.25 11.18 0.42
CA GLN A 412 -5.21 11.13 -0.58
C GLN A 412 -4.95 9.70 -1.08
N ILE A 413 -5.91 9.16 -1.84
CA ILE A 413 -5.93 7.74 -2.24
C ILE A 413 -5.44 7.46 -3.66
N PHE A 414 -5.07 8.48 -4.43
CA PHE A 414 -4.72 8.32 -5.85
C PHE A 414 -3.20 8.22 -6.06
N LEU A 415 -2.73 7.01 -6.37
CA LEU A 415 -1.35 6.71 -6.74
C LEU A 415 -1.15 6.89 -8.25
N THR A 416 -0.23 7.78 -8.61
CA THR A 416 0.04 8.12 -10.01
C THR A 416 0.95 7.11 -10.70
N SER A 417 1.01 7.18 -12.03
CA SER A 417 1.95 6.44 -12.88
C SER A 417 3.42 6.79 -12.58
N TRP A 418 3.70 7.96 -12.00
CA TRP A 418 5.04 8.37 -11.57
C TRP A 418 5.43 7.81 -10.20
N GLY A 419 4.48 7.28 -9.43
CA GLY A 419 4.72 6.68 -8.12
C GLY A 419 4.45 7.63 -6.94
N ASP A 420 4.02 8.86 -7.23
CA ASP A 420 3.64 9.84 -6.21
C ASP A 420 2.13 9.81 -5.96
N TRP A 421 1.70 10.30 -4.79
CA TRP A 421 0.30 10.52 -4.45
C TRP A 421 -0.15 11.91 -4.92
N TRP A 422 -1.22 11.98 -5.70
CA TRP A 422 -1.74 13.27 -6.16
C TRP A 422 -2.30 14.12 -5.03
N SER A 423 -2.07 15.44 -5.07
CA SER A 423 -2.78 16.37 -4.16
C SER A 423 -4.28 16.27 -4.39
N LYS A 424 -5.06 16.43 -3.32
CA LYS A 424 -6.53 16.48 -3.37
C LYS A 424 -7.06 17.56 -4.30
N ASP A 425 -6.33 18.67 -4.46
CA ASP A 425 -6.70 19.76 -5.37
C ASP A 425 -6.86 19.29 -6.82
N VAL A 426 -6.15 18.21 -7.20
CA VAL A 426 -6.19 17.65 -8.56
C VAL A 426 -7.54 16.99 -8.87
N TYR A 427 -8.20 16.46 -7.85
CA TYR A 427 -9.48 15.74 -7.97
C TYR A 427 -10.50 16.22 -6.94
N ALA A 428 -10.44 17.50 -6.53
CA ALA A 428 -11.23 18.02 -5.41
C ALA A 428 -12.74 17.75 -5.55
N ASN A 429 -13.26 17.77 -6.78
CA ASN A 429 -14.65 17.47 -7.09
C ASN A 429 -15.07 16.02 -6.77
N THR A 430 -14.15 15.06 -6.69
CA THR A 430 -14.46 13.69 -6.28
C THR A 430 -14.55 13.54 -4.76
N LEU A 431 -14.26 14.59 -3.98
CA LEU A 431 -14.37 14.60 -2.52
C LEU A 431 -15.76 15.03 -2.02
N ASP A 432 -16.65 15.51 -2.90
CA ASP A 432 -18.02 15.87 -2.53
C ASP A 432 -18.80 14.64 -2.05
N GLU A 433 -19.12 14.59 -0.76
CA GLU A 433 -19.78 13.43 -0.15
C GLU A 433 -21.20 13.18 -0.66
N GLN A 434 -21.93 14.25 -1.03
CA GLN A 434 -23.29 14.13 -1.56
C GLN A 434 -23.24 13.52 -2.97
N LEU A 435 -22.28 13.95 -3.78
CA LEU A 435 -22.04 13.40 -5.10
C LEU A 435 -21.57 11.94 -5.01
N GLN A 436 -20.69 11.63 -4.05
CA GLN A 436 -20.27 10.26 -3.79
C GLN A 436 -21.45 9.35 -3.40
N ALA A 437 -22.33 9.82 -2.51
CA ALA A 437 -23.52 9.07 -2.12
C ALA A 437 -24.50 8.87 -3.29
N LYS A 438 -24.71 9.90 -4.11
CA LYS A 438 -25.57 9.84 -5.30
C LYS A 438 -25.10 8.78 -6.30
N TRP A 439 -23.79 8.71 -6.55
CA TRP A 439 -23.21 7.78 -7.53
C TRP A 439 -22.78 6.43 -6.95
N SER A 440 -23.03 6.17 -5.66
CA SER A 440 -22.70 4.91 -5.00
C SER A 440 -23.97 4.25 -4.43
N PRO A 441 -24.89 3.78 -5.30
CA PRO A 441 -26.16 3.21 -4.87
C PRO A 441 -25.97 1.97 -3.99
N SER A 442 -26.91 1.71 -3.07
CA SER A 442 -26.86 0.49 -2.25
C SER A 442 -27.03 -0.77 -3.11
N LYS A 443 -26.60 -1.92 -2.59
CA LYS A 443 -26.81 -3.22 -3.23
C LYS A 443 -28.28 -3.44 -3.62
N GLU A 444 -29.20 -3.16 -2.71
CA GLU A 444 -30.64 -3.34 -2.91
C GLU A 444 -31.20 -2.39 -3.98
N GLN A 445 -30.66 -1.16 -4.05
CA GLN A 445 -31.03 -0.21 -5.09
C GLN A 445 -30.57 -0.71 -6.47
N ILE A 446 -29.33 -1.20 -6.59
CA ILE A 446 -28.81 -1.79 -7.83
C ILE A 446 -29.68 -2.97 -8.25
N GLU A 447 -29.95 -3.89 -7.33
CA GLU A 447 -30.73 -5.10 -7.63
C GLU A 447 -32.16 -4.80 -8.07
N ARG A 448 -32.78 -3.77 -7.49
CA ARG A 448 -34.11 -3.30 -7.89
C ARG A 448 -34.10 -2.59 -9.24
N GLU A 449 -33.18 -1.65 -9.45
CA GLU A 449 -33.13 -0.82 -10.68
C GLU A 449 -32.71 -1.63 -11.91
N GLU A 450 -31.86 -2.64 -11.72
CA GLU A 450 -31.28 -3.45 -12.81
C GLU A 450 -31.98 -4.82 -12.96
N GLY A 451 -33.12 -5.02 -12.27
CA GLY A 451 -33.97 -6.20 -12.45
C GLY A 451 -33.30 -7.52 -12.02
N LEU A 452 -32.59 -7.50 -10.90
CA LEU A 452 -31.91 -8.65 -10.29
C LEU A 452 -32.61 -9.20 -9.04
N ALA A 453 -33.65 -8.50 -8.56
CA ALA A 453 -34.44 -8.85 -7.37
C ALA A 453 -35.41 -10.00 -7.63
#